data_AF-A0A066TY24-F1
#
_entry.id   AF-A0A066TY24-F1
#
_cell.length_a   1.000
_cell.length_b   1.000
_cell.length_c   1.000
_cell.angle_alpha   90.00
_cell.angle_beta   90.00
_cell.angle_gamma   90.00
#
_symmetry.space_group_name_H-M   'P 1'
#
loop_
_entity.id
_entity.type
_entity.pdbx_description
1 polymer ?
#
loop_
_entity_poly.entity_id
_entity_poly.type
_entity_poly.pdbx_seq_one_letter_code
_entity_poly.pdbx_strand_id
1 'polypeptide(L)'
;MNAAWEAVSRVVDEPAWYWVYDKLAFWPSTYAHAWPGFREPVPSRTWDLSPGDLDRASAEFRLGPYAVEEHQVASIALAAFREVCGPDDWMWALHWQHQSYRIRPHLMSEGARWPVPVFPRADYHLFLAADFSYGTLGHPWERTLCVFGEKLVPAFERLGGGVLPSVLRRDGKPSALAR
;
A
#
# COMPACT_ATOMS: atom_id res chain seq x y z
N MET A 1 10.19 22.29 -0.49
CA MET A 1 9.76 21.03 0.18
C MET A 1 8.24 21.07 0.26
N ASN A 2 7.56 19.99 -0.11
CA ASN A 2 6.10 19.93 -0.11
C ASN A 2 5.59 19.92 1.34
N ALA A 3 4.78 20.91 1.74
CA ALA A 3 4.28 21.09 3.11
C ALA A 3 3.39 19.93 3.60
N ALA A 4 2.96 19.05 2.69
CA ALA A 4 2.21 17.86 3.02
C ALA A 4 3.02 16.78 3.75
N TRP A 5 4.35 16.79 3.63
CA TRP A 5 5.21 15.72 4.16
C TRP A 5 6.08 16.22 5.29
N GLU A 6 6.05 15.49 6.40
CA GLU A 6 6.86 15.73 7.58
C GLU A 6 7.69 14.48 7.86
N ALA A 7 9.02 14.59 7.73
CA ALA A 7 9.91 13.50 8.10
C ALA A 7 9.84 13.25 9.61
N VAL A 8 9.71 12.00 10.02
CA VAL A 8 9.64 11.63 11.44
C VAL A 8 10.91 10.91 11.87
N SER A 9 11.36 11.16 13.10
CA SER A 9 12.48 10.41 13.63
C SER A 9 12.08 8.96 13.90
N ARG A 10 13.08 8.08 14.00
CA ARG A 10 12.87 6.66 14.35
C ARG A 10 12.15 6.48 15.69
N VAL A 11 12.33 7.40 16.63
CA VAL A 11 11.64 7.35 17.93
C VAL A 11 10.14 7.66 17.77
N VAL A 12 9.78 8.49 16.79
CA VAL A 12 8.38 8.89 16.55
C VAL A 12 7.62 7.82 15.78
N ASP A 13 8.25 7.11 14.84
CA ASP A 13 7.59 6.06 14.05
C ASP A 13 7.64 4.66 14.70
N GLU A 14 8.45 4.47 15.74
CA GLU A 14 8.61 3.19 16.45
C GLU A 14 7.27 2.56 16.89
N PRO A 15 6.32 3.30 17.50
CA PRO A 15 5.02 2.73 17.89
C PRO A 15 4.19 2.24 16.70
N ALA A 16 4.27 2.92 15.55
CA ALA A 16 3.58 2.50 14.34
C ALA A 16 4.20 1.22 13.78
N TRP A 17 5.53 1.10 13.80
CA TRP A 17 6.21 -0.14 13.44
C TRP A 17 5.91 -1.28 14.40
N TYR A 18 5.86 -1.05 15.72
CA TYR A 18 5.43 -2.10 16.67
C TYR A 18 4.02 -2.59 16.35
N TRP A 19 3.09 -1.69 16.04
CA TRP A 19 1.75 -2.08 15.62
C TRP A 19 1.78 -2.92 14.35
N VAL A 20 2.60 -2.57 13.35
CA VAL A 20 2.77 -3.35 12.11
C VAL A 20 3.31 -4.75 12.41
N TYR A 21 4.39 -4.86 13.18
CA TYR A 21 4.97 -6.17 13.51
C TYR A 21 4.03 -7.04 14.34
N ASP A 22 3.33 -6.46 15.32
CA ASP A 22 2.43 -7.19 16.22
C ASP A 22 1.09 -7.53 15.55
N LYS A 23 0.37 -6.53 15.04
CA LYS A 23 -1.00 -6.69 14.54
C LYS A 23 -1.06 -7.29 13.14
N LEU A 24 -0.12 -6.91 12.28
CA LEU A 24 -0.05 -7.45 10.92
C LEU A 24 0.87 -8.67 10.83
N ALA A 25 1.50 -9.09 11.93
CA ALA A 25 2.49 -10.18 11.91
C ALA A 25 3.53 -9.99 10.79
N PHE A 26 3.98 -8.75 10.60
CA PHE A 26 4.78 -8.38 9.44
C PHE A 26 6.10 -9.18 9.39
N TRP A 27 6.25 -9.95 8.32
CA TRP A 27 7.39 -10.80 8.05
C TRP A 27 7.88 -10.58 6.61
N PRO A 28 8.78 -9.61 6.40
CA PRO A 28 9.24 -9.22 5.07
C PRO A 28 10.00 -10.36 4.39
N SER A 29 9.70 -10.62 3.11
CA SER A 29 10.38 -11.67 2.34
C SER A 29 10.39 -11.39 0.84
N THR A 30 11.48 -11.76 0.20
CA THR A 30 11.63 -11.72 -1.26
C THR A 30 11.20 -13.04 -1.92
N TYR A 31 10.86 -14.06 -1.14
CA TYR A 31 10.56 -15.41 -1.61
C TYR A 31 9.06 -15.71 -1.66
N ALA A 32 8.59 -16.24 -2.80
CA ALA A 32 7.18 -16.48 -3.09
C ALA A 32 6.44 -17.35 -2.06
N HIS A 33 7.11 -18.34 -1.48
CA HIS A 33 6.50 -19.23 -0.48
C HIS A 33 6.16 -18.55 0.85
N ALA A 34 6.67 -17.33 1.09
CA ALA A 34 6.44 -16.56 2.31
C ALA A 34 5.52 -15.35 2.09
N TRP A 35 5.04 -15.13 0.85
CA TRP A 35 4.10 -14.05 0.56
C TRP A 35 2.73 -14.33 1.18
N PRO A 36 1.99 -13.30 1.64
CA PRO A 36 2.27 -11.87 1.44
C PRO A 36 3.10 -11.21 2.55
N GLY A 37 3.64 -11.95 3.51
CA GLY A 37 4.41 -11.34 4.62
C GLY A 37 3.59 -10.43 5.54
N PHE A 38 2.26 -10.36 5.38
CA PHE A 38 1.33 -9.67 6.28
C PHE A 38 0.12 -10.55 6.56
N ARG A 39 -0.44 -10.41 7.75
CA ARG A 39 -1.85 -10.69 8.01
C ARG A 39 -2.66 -9.49 7.54
N GLU A 40 -3.29 -9.62 6.37
CA GLU A 40 -4.15 -8.58 5.81
C GLU A 40 -5.32 -8.29 6.79
N PRO A 41 -5.56 -7.01 7.16
CA PRO A 41 -6.71 -6.65 7.99
C PRO A 41 -8.04 -6.95 7.31
N VAL A 42 -9.14 -6.87 8.07
CA VAL A 42 -10.50 -7.08 7.55
C VAL A 42 -11.36 -5.85 7.88
N PRO A 43 -12.08 -5.25 6.91
CA PRO A 43 -12.14 -5.65 5.50
C PRO A 43 -10.88 -5.25 4.72
N SER A 44 -10.50 -6.03 3.71
CA SER A 44 -9.41 -5.69 2.79
C SER A 44 -9.60 -6.19 1.36
N ARG A 45 -8.86 -5.52 0.47
CA ARG A 45 -8.74 -5.84 -0.94
C ARG A 45 -7.30 -5.74 -1.40
N THR A 46 -6.81 -6.81 -1.99
CA THR A 46 -5.44 -6.86 -2.51
C THR A 46 -5.48 -7.00 -4.01
N TRP A 47 -4.93 -6.00 -4.69
CA TRP A 47 -4.78 -6.02 -6.14
C TRP A 47 -3.43 -6.59 -6.54
N ASP A 48 -3.45 -7.41 -7.59
CA ASP A 48 -2.26 -7.78 -8.34
C ASP A 48 -1.85 -6.59 -9.20
N LEU A 49 -0.60 -6.14 -9.10
CA LEU A 49 -0.06 -5.08 -9.96
C LEU A 49 0.81 -5.66 -11.08
N SER A 50 0.93 -6.98 -11.17
CA SER A 50 1.66 -7.68 -12.23
C SER A 50 0.74 -8.01 -13.43
N PRO A 51 1.30 -8.44 -14.58
CA PRO A 51 0.53 -8.91 -15.73
C PRO A 51 -0.37 -10.13 -15.48
N GLY A 52 -0.23 -10.83 -14.34
CA GLY A 52 -1.17 -11.83 -13.84
C GLY A 52 -1.03 -13.25 -14.40
N ASP A 53 -0.34 -13.45 -15.52
CA ASP A 53 -0.20 -14.74 -16.23
C ASP A 53 1.12 -15.49 -15.92
N LEU A 54 1.97 -14.90 -15.08
CA LEU A 54 3.29 -15.42 -14.76
C LEU A 54 3.28 -16.26 -13.48
N ASP A 55 4.01 -17.37 -13.49
CA ASP A 55 4.33 -18.11 -12.27
C ASP A 55 5.09 -17.19 -11.30
N ARG A 56 4.47 -16.93 -10.14
CA ARG A 56 4.99 -16.07 -9.07
C ARG A 56 6.35 -16.51 -8.53
N ALA A 57 6.71 -17.78 -8.67
CA ALA A 57 8.04 -18.29 -8.28
C ALA A 57 9.11 -18.11 -9.37
N SER A 58 8.70 -17.76 -10.60
CA SER A 58 9.60 -17.68 -11.75
C SER A 58 10.50 -16.45 -11.72
N ALA A 59 11.63 -16.54 -12.44
CA ALA A 59 12.50 -15.39 -12.70
C ALA A 59 11.80 -14.31 -13.55
N GLU A 60 10.90 -14.72 -14.45
CA GLU A 60 10.13 -13.81 -15.30
C GLU A 60 9.21 -12.92 -14.48
N PHE A 61 8.50 -13.48 -13.50
CA PHE A 61 7.69 -12.69 -12.57
C PHE A 61 8.53 -11.68 -11.78
N ARG A 62 9.69 -12.12 -11.27
CA ARG A 62 10.60 -11.30 -10.46
C ARG A 62 11.18 -10.10 -11.22
N LEU A 63 11.46 -10.27 -12.51
CA LEU A 63 12.11 -9.25 -13.34
C LEU A 63 11.13 -8.52 -14.29
N GLY A 64 9.89 -9.00 -14.39
CA GLY A 64 8.91 -8.54 -15.36
C GLY A 64 8.34 -7.15 -15.07
N PRO A 65 7.67 -6.53 -16.07
CA PRO A 65 7.06 -5.21 -15.96
C PRO A 65 5.80 -5.25 -15.08
N TYR A 66 5.37 -4.11 -14.54
CA TYR A 66 4.08 -3.99 -13.84
C TYR A 66 2.98 -3.80 -14.88
N ALA A 67 1.76 -4.22 -14.57
CA ALA A 67 0.59 -4.03 -15.43
C ALA A 67 -0.01 -2.61 -15.32
N VAL A 68 0.41 -1.86 -14.29
CA VAL A 68 -0.09 -0.51 -14.00
C VAL A 68 1.04 0.47 -13.74
N GLU A 69 0.77 1.73 -14.05
CA GLU A 69 1.75 2.80 -13.87
C GLU A 69 1.72 3.39 -12.45
N GLU A 70 2.91 3.69 -11.93
CA GLU A 70 3.09 4.21 -10.57
C GLU A 70 2.30 5.51 -10.31
N HIS A 71 2.28 6.42 -11.29
CA HIS A 71 1.55 7.68 -11.17
C HIS A 71 0.03 7.49 -11.12
N GLN A 72 -0.52 6.46 -11.76
CA GLN A 72 -1.96 6.17 -11.70
C GLN A 72 -2.35 5.69 -10.30
N VAL A 73 -1.55 4.78 -9.73
CA VAL A 73 -1.74 4.29 -8.35
C VAL A 73 -1.60 5.44 -7.35
N ALA A 74 -0.62 6.34 -7.53
CA ALA A 74 -0.45 7.51 -6.68
C ALA A 74 -1.66 8.46 -6.74
N SER A 75 -2.22 8.70 -7.93
CA SER A 75 -3.43 9.53 -8.11
C SER A 75 -4.65 8.91 -7.43
N ILE A 76 -4.87 7.60 -7.61
CA ILE A 76 -5.96 6.85 -6.95
C ILE A 76 -5.80 6.94 -5.43
N ALA A 77 -4.60 6.67 -4.93
CA ALA A 77 -4.34 6.69 -3.49
C ALA A 77 -4.55 8.10 -2.91
N LEU A 78 -4.06 9.15 -3.57
CA LEU A 78 -4.26 10.52 -3.09
C LEU A 78 -5.75 10.88 -3.00
N ALA A 79 -6.51 10.58 -4.06
CA ALA A 79 -7.94 10.84 -4.10
C ALA A 79 -8.67 10.05 -3.00
N ALA A 80 -8.38 8.76 -2.85
CA ALA A 80 -8.99 7.92 -1.83
C ALA A 80 -8.63 8.38 -0.41
N PHE A 81 -7.37 8.76 -0.16
CA PHE A 81 -6.94 9.27 1.14
C PHE A 81 -7.65 10.59 1.49
N ARG A 82 -7.82 11.50 0.53
CA ARG A 82 -8.58 12.75 0.74
C ARG A 82 -10.05 12.51 1.02
N GLU A 83 -10.66 11.48 0.44
CA GLU A 83 -12.06 11.14 0.71
C GLU A 83 -12.28 10.62 2.14
N VAL A 84 -11.30 9.89 2.70
CA VAL A 84 -11.47 9.25 4.01
C VAL A 84 -10.82 9.98 5.17
N CYS A 85 -9.79 10.79 4.91
CA CYS A 85 -9.13 11.63 5.91
C CYS A 85 -9.89 12.94 6.10
N GLY A 86 -10.01 13.41 7.34
CA GLY A 86 -10.43 14.77 7.62
C GLY A 86 -9.47 15.81 7.02
N PRO A 87 -9.91 17.06 6.80
CA PRO A 87 -9.11 18.12 6.19
C PRO A 87 -7.73 18.35 6.84
N ASP A 88 -7.66 18.21 8.16
CA ASP A 88 -6.45 18.42 8.97
C ASP A 88 -5.77 17.11 9.42
N ASP A 89 -6.35 15.96 9.05
CA ASP A 89 -5.81 14.66 9.42
C ASP A 89 -4.53 14.33 8.66
N TRP A 90 -3.74 13.45 9.26
CA TRP A 90 -2.51 12.92 8.67
C TRP A 90 -2.51 11.39 8.72
N MET A 91 -1.69 10.79 7.86
CA MET A 91 -1.43 9.36 7.82
C MET A 91 0.05 9.08 8.03
N TRP A 92 0.39 7.96 8.63
CA TRP A 92 1.74 7.40 8.56
C TRP A 92 2.05 7.03 7.12
N ALA A 93 3.27 7.34 6.70
CA ALA A 93 3.88 6.81 5.48
C ALA A 93 5.19 6.12 5.91
N LEU A 94 5.09 4.83 6.21
CA LEU A 94 6.18 4.01 6.70
C LEU A 94 6.99 3.45 5.54
N HIS A 95 8.31 3.55 5.65
CA HIS A 95 9.25 3.05 4.66
C HIS A 95 10.20 2.08 5.37
N TRP A 96 10.09 0.79 5.06
CA TRP A 96 10.78 -0.24 5.83
C TRP A 96 12.29 -0.01 5.87
N GLN A 97 12.88 -0.01 7.07
CA GLN A 97 14.31 0.30 7.33
C GLN A 97 14.81 1.68 6.87
N HIS A 98 13.91 2.57 6.45
CA HIS A 98 14.23 3.87 5.88
C HIS A 98 13.46 5.01 6.57
N GLN A 99 13.64 6.23 6.06
CA GLN A 99 12.98 7.43 6.57
C GLN A 99 11.46 7.32 6.38
N SER A 100 10.72 7.28 7.49
CA SER A 100 9.26 7.38 7.50
C SER A 100 8.80 8.83 7.53
N TYR A 101 7.52 9.06 7.24
CA TYR A 101 6.92 10.38 7.23
C TYR A 101 5.52 10.37 7.84
N ARG A 102 5.02 11.55 8.19
CA ARG A 102 3.60 11.85 8.21
C ARG A 102 3.22 12.56 6.92
N ILE A 103 2.11 12.18 6.33
CA ILE A 103 1.53 12.83 5.15
C ILE A 103 0.18 13.45 5.52
N ARG A 104 -0.06 14.70 5.11
CA ARG A 104 -1.38 15.36 5.12
C ARG A 104 -1.96 15.34 3.70
N PRO A 105 -2.85 14.41 3.33
CA PRO A 105 -3.30 14.24 1.95
C PRO A 105 -3.95 15.49 1.34
N HIS A 106 -4.62 16.31 2.15
CA HIS A 106 -5.27 17.53 1.68
C HIS A 106 -4.28 18.65 1.30
N LEU A 107 -3.05 18.62 1.84
CA LEU A 107 -2.00 19.58 1.48
C LEU A 107 -1.17 19.17 0.25
N MET A 108 -1.35 17.94 -0.24
CA MET A 108 -0.63 17.45 -1.43
C MET A 108 -1.16 18.13 -2.69
N SER A 109 -0.31 18.72 -3.52
CA SER A 109 -0.71 19.05 -4.89
C SER A 109 -0.83 17.79 -5.74
N GLU A 110 -1.77 17.76 -6.68
CA GLU A 110 -1.85 16.68 -7.68
C GLU A 110 -0.56 16.62 -8.51
N GLY A 111 -0.09 15.41 -8.81
CA GLY A 111 1.17 15.19 -9.53
C GLY A 111 2.45 15.53 -8.75
N ALA A 112 2.35 16.03 -7.52
CA ALA A 112 3.53 16.27 -6.69
C ALA A 112 4.27 14.95 -6.41
N ARG A 113 5.61 15.00 -6.44
CA ARG A 113 6.45 13.84 -6.15
C ARG A 113 6.29 13.40 -4.70
N TRP A 114 6.12 12.09 -4.49
CA TRP A 114 6.07 11.46 -3.18
C TRP A 114 7.50 11.09 -2.75
N PRO A 115 7.95 11.45 -1.53
CA PRO A 115 9.21 10.95 -0.97
C PRO A 115 9.20 9.43 -0.82
N VAL A 116 8.04 8.87 -0.47
CA VAL A 116 7.77 7.43 -0.36
C VAL A 116 6.50 7.14 -1.19
N PRO A 117 6.58 6.36 -2.27
CA PRO A 117 5.40 6.07 -3.10
C PRO A 117 4.49 5.02 -2.44
N VAL A 118 3.17 5.12 -2.66
CA VAL A 118 2.23 4.03 -2.32
C VAL A 118 2.50 2.79 -3.18
N PHE A 119 2.99 3.01 -4.39
CA PHE A 119 3.39 1.95 -5.29
C PHE A 119 4.57 1.16 -4.69
N PRO A 120 4.43 -0.15 -4.49
CA PRO A 120 5.46 -0.95 -3.83
C PRO A 120 6.53 -1.35 -4.83
N ARG A 121 7.44 -0.43 -5.14
CA ARG A 121 8.63 -0.75 -5.94
C ARG A 121 9.84 -0.78 -5.02
N ALA A 122 10.61 -1.86 -5.13
CA ALA A 122 11.87 -2.10 -4.42
C ALA A 122 11.78 -2.30 -2.90
N ASP A 123 10.81 -1.69 -2.21
CA ASP A 123 10.65 -1.81 -0.75
C ASP A 123 9.18 -1.86 -0.29
N TYR A 124 8.97 -2.21 0.98
CA TYR A 124 7.68 -2.17 1.67
C TYR A 124 7.34 -0.73 2.06
N HIS A 125 6.25 -0.23 1.47
CA HIS A 125 5.67 1.07 1.79
C HIS A 125 4.28 0.86 2.37
N LEU A 126 4.07 1.35 3.60
CA LEU A 126 2.80 1.21 4.31
C LEU A 126 2.22 2.58 4.61
N PHE A 127 0.97 2.81 4.24
CA PHE A 127 0.24 4.02 4.61
C PHE A 127 -0.83 3.66 5.61
N LEU A 128 -0.82 4.27 6.79
CA LEU A 128 -1.74 3.91 7.87
C LEU A 128 -2.41 5.17 8.43
N ALA A 129 -3.71 5.13 8.66
CA ALA A 129 -4.39 6.15 9.46
C ALA A 129 -3.70 6.31 10.82
N ALA A 130 -3.78 7.48 11.43
CA ALA A 130 -3.16 7.73 12.74
C ALA A 130 -3.66 6.77 13.84
N ASP A 131 -4.91 6.30 13.72
CA ASP A 131 -5.55 5.31 14.59
C ASP A 131 -5.46 3.87 14.08
N PHE A 132 -4.76 3.66 12.95
CA PHE A 132 -4.58 2.38 12.27
C PHE A 132 -5.86 1.70 11.75
N SER A 133 -6.98 2.43 11.67
CA SER A 133 -8.28 1.87 11.26
C SER A 133 -8.38 1.55 9.76
N TYR A 134 -7.57 2.20 8.93
CA TYR A 134 -7.49 1.97 7.49
C TYR A 134 -6.09 2.25 6.96
N GLY A 135 -5.78 1.76 5.77
CA GLY A 135 -4.47 1.97 5.17
C GLY A 135 -4.17 1.12 3.94
N THR A 136 -2.93 1.18 3.49
CA THR A 136 -2.38 0.37 2.41
C THR A 136 -1.12 -0.36 2.85
N LEU A 137 -0.96 -1.59 2.38
CA LEU A 137 0.20 -2.44 2.59
C LEU A 137 0.74 -2.83 1.21
N GLY A 138 1.83 -2.21 0.80
CA GLY A 138 2.47 -2.48 -0.47
C GLY A 138 3.55 -3.55 -0.35
N HIS A 139 3.47 -4.61 -1.16
CA HIS A 139 4.47 -5.67 -1.21
C HIS A 139 5.26 -5.65 -2.52
N PRO A 140 6.57 -5.35 -2.51
CA PRO A 140 7.31 -5.11 -3.75
C PRO A 140 7.64 -6.39 -4.53
N TRP A 141 7.91 -7.49 -3.82
CA TRP A 141 8.22 -8.76 -4.48
C TRP A 141 6.99 -9.55 -4.88
N GLU A 142 5.89 -9.54 -4.11
CA GLU A 142 4.61 -10.10 -4.55
C GLU A 142 3.91 -9.18 -5.58
N ARG A 143 4.32 -7.92 -5.67
CA ARG A 143 3.82 -6.91 -6.60
C ARG A 143 2.33 -6.65 -6.39
N THR A 144 1.97 -6.52 -5.12
CA THR A 144 0.60 -6.37 -4.67
C THR A 144 0.43 -5.12 -3.84
N LEU A 145 -0.76 -4.54 -3.91
CA LEU A 145 -1.20 -3.48 -3.02
C LEU A 145 -2.44 -3.96 -2.28
N CYS A 146 -2.30 -4.24 -0.98
CA CYS A 146 -3.44 -4.47 -0.10
C CYS A 146 -3.95 -3.12 0.41
N VAL A 147 -5.25 -2.89 0.35
CA VAL A 147 -5.94 -1.75 0.96
C VAL A 147 -6.93 -2.30 1.97
N PHE A 148 -7.01 -1.69 3.15
CA PHE A 148 -7.88 -2.16 4.22
C PHE A 148 -8.65 -1.02 4.90
N GLY A 149 -9.72 -1.40 5.59
CA GLY A 149 -10.58 -0.51 6.36
C GLY A 149 -11.88 -0.17 5.63
N GLU A 150 -12.97 -0.08 6.39
CA GLU A 150 -14.35 0.02 5.88
C GLU A 150 -14.58 1.21 4.96
N LYS A 151 -13.86 2.33 5.19
CA LYS A 151 -13.98 3.54 4.39
C LYS A 151 -13.06 3.54 3.16
N LEU A 152 -11.84 3.01 3.29
CA LEU A 152 -10.82 3.14 2.25
C LEU A 152 -10.97 2.12 1.13
N VAL A 153 -11.37 0.88 1.45
CA VAL A 153 -11.61 -0.17 0.47
C VAL A 153 -12.61 0.27 -0.63
N PRO A 154 -13.83 0.74 -0.32
CA PRO A 154 -14.78 1.13 -1.35
C PRO A 154 -14.32 2.37 -2.16
N ALA A 155 -13.56 3.29 -1.55
CA ALA A 155 -12.98 4.42 -2.28
C ALA A 155 -11.97 3.94 -3.33
N PHE A 156 -11.07 3.03 -2.97
CA PHE A 156 -10.11 2.44 -3.91
C PHE A 156 -10.78 1.59 -4.99
N GLU A 157 -11.80 0.78 -4.66
CA GLU A 157 -12.54 0.00 -5.66
C GLU A 157 -13.21 0.91 -6.70
N ARG A 158 -13.80 2.04 -6.28
CA ARG A 158 -14.43 3.00 -7.19
C ARG A 158 -13.41 3.80 -8.01
N LEU A 159 -12.41 4.39 -7.36
CA LEU A 159 -11.43 5.27 -8.02
C LEU A 159 -10.43 4.50 -8.88
N GLY A 160 -10.12 3.26 -8.51
CA GLY A 160 -9.23 2.37 -9.26
C GLY A 160 -9.90 1.60 -10.39
N GLY A 161 -11.21 1.79 -10.62
CA GLY A 161 -11.95 1.12 -11.68
C GLY A 161 -11.29 1.33 -13.06
N GLY A 162 -10.97 0.23 -13.75
CA GLY A 162 -10.32 0.26 -15.06
C GLY A 162 -8.81 0.52 -15.02
N VAL A 163 -8.23 0.81 -13.85
CA VAL A 163 -6.77 0.94 -13.68
C VAL A 163 -6.22 -0.26 -12.92
N LEU A 164 -6.82 -0.61 -11.78
CA LEU A 164 -6.37 -1.75 -10.98
C LEU A 164 -6.90 -3.05 -11.61
N PRO A 165 -6.01 -3.98 -12.02
CA PRO A 165 -6.35 -4.96 -13.04
C PRO A 165 -7.18 -6.12 -12.47
N SER A 166 -6.73 -6.73 -11.38
CA SER A 166 -7.39 -7.88 -10.78
C SER A 166 -7.22 -7.90 -9.27
N VAL A 167 -8.27 -8.37 -8.59
CA VAL A 167 -8.25 -8.61 -7.15
C VAL A 167 -7.68 -10.01 -6.91
N LEU A 168 -6.50 -10.07 -6.30
CA LEU A 168 -5.82 -11.30 -5.91
C LEU A 168 -6.42 -11.88 -4.62
N ARG A 169 -6.69 -11.01 -3.63
CA ARG A 169 -7.26 -11.42 -2.33
C ARG A 169 -8.35 -10.50 -1.82
N ARG A 170 -9.23 -11.10 -1.03
CA ARG A 170 -10.33 -10.47 -0.30
C ARG A 170 -10.23 -10.93 1.15
N ASP A 171 -10.01 -10.01 2.08
CA ASP A 171 -9.91 -10.32 3.51
C ASP A 171 -8.87 -11.41 3.81
N GLY A 172 -7.69 -11.34 3.17
CA GLY A 172 -6.63 -12.35 3.31
C GLY A 172 -6.86 -13.66 2.55
N LYS A 173 -8.01 -13.83 1.89
CA LYS A 173 -8.36 -15.07 1.17
C LYS A 173 -8.23 -14.89 -0.34
N PRO A 174 -7.75 -15.91 -1.09
CA PRO A 174 -7.73 -15.87 -2.54
C PRO A 174 -9.09 -15.51 -3.13
N SER A 175 -9.09 -14.56 -4.06
CA SER A 175 -10.26 -14.24 -4.87
C SER A 175 -10.50 -15.37 -5.89
N ALA A 176 -11.75 -15.68 -6.20
CA ALA A 176 -12.10 -16.72 -7.17
C ALA A 176 -11.58 -16.45 -8.61
N LEU A 177 -11.07 -15.23 -8.86
CA LEU A 177 -10.46 -14.78 -10.11
C LEU A 177 -8.93 -14.96 -10.16
N ALA A 178 -8.30 -15.40 -9.07
CA ALA A 178 -6.88 -15.77 -9.07
C ALA A 178 -6.75 -17.21 -9.61
N ARG A 179 -6.63 -17.35 -10.94
CA ARG A 179 -6.25 -18.58 -11.61
C ARG A 179 -4.95 -18.37 -12.36
#